data_AF-A0A445KNF7-F1
#
_entry.id   AF-A0A445KNF7-F1
#
_cell.length_a   1.000
_cell.length_b   1.000
_cell.length_c   1.000
_cell.angle_alpha   90.00
_cell.angle_beta   90.00
_cell.angle_gamma   90.00
#
_symmetry.space_group_name_H-M   'P 1'
#
loop_
_entity.id
_entity.type
_entity.pdbx_description
1 polymer ?
#
loop_
_entity_poly.entity_id
_entity_poly.type
_entity_poly.pdbx_seq_one_letter_code
_entity_poly.pdbx_strand_id
1 'polypeptide(L)'
;MQMVLKEDLVKSGHFNILSKDNGVPVVAFSLKDRSRYDEFKTSEMLRRHGWIVPAYPMPPAAQHINVLRVVIRAEFSSTLAERLVLDIHIVMDELEKVHHPIVTKNTKEENKALVENGVKNTALDAHREIIAQ
;
A
#
# COMPACT_ATOMS: atom_id res chain seq x y z
N MET A 1 22.07 -8.28 -14.19
CA MET A 1 21.52 -7.32 -13.20
C MET A 1 20.07 -7.58 -12.88
N GLN A 2 19.14 -7.34 -13.82
CA GLN A 2 17.70 -7.50 -13.62
C GLN A 2 17.33 -8.93 -13.21
N MET A 3 18.02 -9.92 -13.79
CA MET A 3 17.84 -11.34 -13.49
C MET A 3 18.19 -11.69 -12.03
N VAL A 4 19.30 -11.18 -11.48
CA VAL A 4 19.72 -11.41 -10.07
C VAL A 4 18.64 -10.92 -9.11
N LEU A 5 18.22 -9.66 -9.26
CA LEU A 5 17.15 -9.08 -8.44
C LEU A 5 15.84 -9.87 -8.55
N LYS A 6 15.45 -10.26 -9.77
CA LYS A 6 14.22 -11.06 -9.97
C LYS A 6 14.31 -12.43 -9.31
N GLU A 7 15.42 -13.14 -9.51
CA GLU A 7 15.62 -14.48 -8.95
C GLU A 7 15.55 -14.48 -7.44
N ASP A 8 16.23 -13.53 -6.78
CA ASP A 8 16.24 -13.50 -5.31
C ASP A 8 14.89 -13.07 -4.74
N LEU A 9 14.19 -12.13 -5.38
CA LEU A 9 12.82 -11.78 -4.99
C LEU A 9 11.87 -12.98 -5.16
N VAL A 10 12.05 -13.81 -6.18
CA VAL A 10 11.27 -15.05 -6.35
C VAL A 10 11.62 -16.07 -5.26
N LYS A 11 12.92 -16.28 -4.98
CA LYS A 11 13.39 -17.20 -3.93
C LYS A 11 12.88 -16.79 -2.54
N SER A 12 12.69 -15.50 -2.29
CA SER A 12 12.11 -15.00 -1.03
C SER A 12 10.71 -15.57 -0.76
N GLY A 13 9.97 -15.96 -1.80
CA GLY A 13 8.62 -16.47 -1.67
C GLY A 13 7.56 -15.40 -1.39
N HIS A 14 7.93 -14.16 -1.04
CA HIS A 14 6.99 -13.10 -0.63
C HIS A 14 6.37 -12.30 -1.78
N PHE A 15 7.00 -12.31 -2.97
CA PHE A 15 6.64 -11.40 -4.05
C PHE A 15 6.17 -12.11 -5.32
N ASN A 16 5.25 -11.46 -6.05
CA ASN A 16 4.89 -11.77 -7.42
C ASN A 16 5.62 -10.82 -8.37
N ILE A 17 6.36 -11.36 -9.34
CA ILE A 17 7.01 -10.55 -10.37
C ILE A 17 6.02 -10.27 -11.51
N LEU A 18 5.84 -8.99 -11.84
CA LEU A 18 4.90 -8.50 -12.86
C LEU A 18 5.61 -8.00 -14.12
N SER A 19 6.87 -7.60 -14.01
CA SER A 19 7.68 -7.14 -15.15
C SER A 19 8.15 -8.31 -16.03
N LYS A 20 7.92 -8.19 -17.34
CA LYS A 20 8.47 -9.08 -18.37
C LYS A 20 9.99 -8.89 -18.51
N ASP A 21 10.65 -9.86 -19.15
CA ASP A 21 12.10 -9.81 -19.40
C ASP A 21 12.44 -9.00 -20.67
N ASN A 22 11.48 -8.82 -21.56
CA ASN A 22 11.68 -8.08 -22.81
C ASN A 22 11.15 -6.65 -22.67
N GLY A 23 12.00 -5.67 -23.00
CA GLY A 23 11.63 -4.25 -23.06
C GLY A 23 12.46 -3.39 -22.09
N VAL A 24 11.79 -2.44 -21.44
CA VAL A 24 12.44 -1.52 -20.49
C VAL A 24 13.03 -2.31 -19.32
N PRO A 25 14.29 -2.05 -18.92
CA PRO A 25 14.95 -2.79 -17.84
C PRO A 25 14.38 -2.36 -16.47
N VAL A 26 13.23 -2.93 -16.14
CA VAL A 26 12.46 -2.63 -14.93
C VAL A 26 12.10 -3.92 -14.21
N VAL A 27 12.14 -3.90 -12.88
CA VAL A 27 11.58 -4.96 -12.04
C VAL A 27 10.37 -4.39 -11.32
N ALA A 28 9.20 -4.87 -11.69
CA ALA A 28 7.94 -4.53 -11.05
C ALA A 28 7.42 -5.76 -10.31
N PHE A 29 7.07 -5.59 -9.04
CA PHE A 29 6.65 -6.70 -8.19
C PHE A 29 5.62 -6.25 -7.14
N SER A 30 4.77 -7.17 -6.71
CA SER A 30 3.77 -6.96 -5.65
C SER A 30 3.95 -8.00 -4.54
N LEU A 31 3.40 -7.74 -3.37
CA LEU A 31 3.34 -8.72 -2.29
C LEU A 31 2.31 -9.82 -2.64
N LYS A 32 2.61 -11.06 -2.27
CA LYS A 32 1.66 -12.18 -2.36
C LYS A 32 0.63 -12.13 -1.24
N ASP A 33 1.09 -11.83 -0.02
CA ASP A 33 0.24 -11.63 1.14
C ASP A 33 0.28 -10.17 1.55
N ARG A 34 -0.89 -9.54 1.59
CA ARG A 34 -1.08 -8.13 1.94
C ARG A 34 -1.94 -7.96 3.21
N SER A 35 -2.11 -9.04 3.97
CA SER A 35 -2.96 -9.05 5.17
C SER A 35 -2.41 -8.19 6.31
N ARG A 36 -1.08 -8.08 6.42
CA ARG A 36 -0.39 -7.38 7.52
C ARG A 36 0.18 -6.02 7.11
N TYR A 37 0.71 -5.91 5.89
CA TYR A 37 1.30 -4.70 5.35
C TYR A 37 1.17 -4.71 3.82
N ASP A 38 1.37 -3.54 3.21
CA ASP A 38 1.27 -3.37 1.77
C ASP A 38 2.55 -2.77 1.16
N GLU A 39 2.54 -2.65 -0.17
CA GLU A 39 3.64 -2.14 -0.97
C GLU A 39 4.00 -0.69 -0.61
N PHE A 40 3.03 0.12 -0.17
CA PHE A 40 3.30 1.49 0.27
C PHE A 40 4.10 1.49 1.57
N LYS A 41 3.74 0.62 2.53
CA LYS A 41 4.49 0.48 3.76
C LYS A 41 5.90 -0.08 3.52
N THR A 42 6.04 -1.09 2.65
CA THR A 42 7.36 -1.59 2.24
C THR A 42 8.21 -0.50 1.61
N SER A 43 7.65 0.32 0.71
CA SER A 43 8.33 1.49 0.12
C SER A 43 8.77 2.51 1.18
N GLU A 44 7.91 2.83 2.15
CA GLU A 44 8.26 3.72 3.26
C GLU A 44 9.46 3.18 4.07
N MET A 45 9.47 1.87 4.32
CA MET A 45 10.51 1.24 5.13
C MET A 45 11.86 1.15 4.41
N LEU A 46 11.83 0.89 3.11
CA LEU A 46 13.01 0.94 2.24
C LEU A 46 13.65 2.33 2.22
N ARG A 47 12.88 3.42 2.36
CA ARG A 47 13.44 4.78 2.47
C ARG A 47 14.32 4.98 3.69
N ARG A 48 14.07 4.27 4.79
CA ARG A 48 14.94 4.32 5.98
C ARG A 48 16.32 3.72 5.73
N HIS A 49 16.41 2.83 4.75
CA HIS A 49 17.63 2.21 4.27
C HIS A 49 18.27 2.98 3.10
N GLY A 50 17.77 4.18 2.78
CA GLY A 50 18.27 5.03 1.70
C GLY A 50 17.70 4.70 0.31
N TRP A 51 16.79 3.75 0.20
CA TRP A 51 16.22 3.33 -1.08
C TRP A 51 14.93 4.09 -1.42
N ILE A 52 14.87 4.63 -2.64
CA ILE A 52 13.65 5.25 -3.19
C ILE A 52 13.02 4.28 -4.20
N VAL A 53 12.20 3.36 -3.69
CA VAL A 53 11.43 2.42 -4.51
C VAL A 53 9.97 2.86 -4.53
N PRO A 54 9.45 3.42 -5.63
CA PRO A 54 8.07 3.87 -5.70
C PRO A 54 7.09 2.70 -5.63
N ALA A 55 6.02 2.89 -4.83
CA ALA A 55 4.83 2.06 -4.84
C ALA A 55 3.65 2.83 -5.47
N TYR A 56 2.85 2.18 -6.31
CA TYR A 56 1.66 2.77 -6.92
C TYR A 56 0.58 1.72 -7.24
N PRO A 57 -0.70 2.11 -7.30
CA PRO A 57 -1.77 1.21 -7.70
C PRO A 57 -1.74 0.96 -9.20
N MET A 58 -2.11 -0.24 -9.63
CA MET A 58 -2.28 -0.57 -11.03
C MET A 58 -3.45 0.22 -11.66
N PRO A 59 -3.52 0.32 -13.00
CA PRO A 59 -4.59 1.03 -13.71
C PRO A 59 -6.00 0.56 -13.31
N PRO A 60 -7.08 1.31 -13.66
CA PRO A 60 -8.44 1.07 -13.17
C PRO A 60 -8.94 -0.38 -13.21
N ALA A 61 -8.54 -1.15 -14.23
CA ALA A 61 -8.90 -2.56 -14.37
C ALA A 61 -8.26 -3.51 -13.31
N ALA A 62 -7.25 -3.05 -12.57
CA ALA A 62 -6.50 -3.84 -11.58
C ALA A 62 -6.11 -3.03 -10.33
N GLN A 63 -6.82 -1.95 -9.99
CA GLN A 63 -6.51 -1.05 -8.86
C GLN A 63 -6.33 -1.73 -7.50
N HIS A 64 -6.89 -2.93 -7.33
CA HIS A 64 -6.70 -3.73 -6.12
C HIS A 64 -5.25 -4.24 -5.97
N ILE A 65 -4.42 -4.15 -7.01
CA ILE A 65 -3.01 -4.53 -7.01
C ILE A 65 -2.16 -3.27 -6.91
N ASN A 66 -1.30 -3.21 -5.88
CA ASN A 66 -0.24 -2.22 -5.80
C ASN A 66 1.07 -2.87 -6.20
N VAL A 67 1.99 -2.07 -6.75
CA VAL A 67 3.28 -2.56 -7.23
C VAL A 67 4.41 -1.67 -6.75
N LEU A 68 5.53 -2.30 -6.41
CA LEU A 68 6.84 -1.68 -6.26
C LEU A 68 7.56 -1.72 -7.60
N ARG A 69 8.24 -0.64 -7.98
CA ARG A 69 8.97 -0.56 -9.26
C ARG A 69 10.41 -0.12 -9.09
N VAL A 70 11.34 -0.99 -9.45
CA VAL A 70 12.78 -0.69 -9.52
C VAL A 70 13.18 -0.52 -10.98
N VAL A 71 13.71 0.66 -11.33
CA VAL A 71 14.23 0.95 -12.67
C VAL A 71 15.73 0.71 -12.67
N ILE A 72 16.20 -0.18 -13.54
CA ILE A 72 17.62 -0.52 -13.67
C ILE A 72 18.25 0.45 -14.68
N ARG A 73 19.18 1.28 -14.21
CA ARG A 73 19.97 2.20 -15.05
C ARG A 73 21.39 1.66 -15.26
N ALA A 74 22.18 2.30 -16.12
CA ALA A 74 23.55 1.86 -16.42
C ALA A 74 24.45 1.80 -15.16
N GLU A 75 24.18 2.68 -14.19
CA GLU A 75 24.92 2.80 -12.93
C GLU A 75 24.46 1.80 -11.86
N PHE A 76 23.36 1.08 -12.09
CA PHE A 76 22.80 0.15 -11.13
C PHE A 76 23.58 -1.17 -11.16
N SER A 77 24.72 -1.23 -10.47
CA SER A 77 25.66 -2.37 -10.48
C SER A 77 25.12 -3.63 -9.78
N SER A 78 25.79 -4.78 -9.98
CA SER A 78 25.37 -6.05 -9.36
C SER A 78 25.43 -5.98 -7.84
N THR A 79 26.49 -5.35 -7.31
CA THR A 79 26.63 -5.08 -5.88
C THR A 79 25.49 -4.23 -5.34
N LEU A 80 25.01 -3.24 -6.11
CA LEU A 80 23.87 -2.42 -5.71
C LEU A 80 22.56 -3.22 -5.73
N ALA A 81 22.41 -4.13 -6.70
CA ALA A 81 21.28 -5.05 -6.76
C ALA A 81 21.25 -6.02 -5.56
N GLU A 82 22.39 -6.64 -5.24
CA GLU A 82 22.55 -7.52 -4.07
C GLU A 82 22.26 -6.77 -2.77
N ARG A 83 22.75 -5.53 -2.64
CA ARG A 83 22.48 -4.69 -1.47
C ARG A 83 20.99 -4.37 -1.34
N LEU A 84 20.32 -4.04 -2.44
CA LEU A 84 18.88 -3.79 -2.45
C LEU A 84 18.11 -5.04 -2.00
N VAL A 85 18.46 -6.22 -2.52
CA VAL A 85 17.84 -7.49 -2.10
C VAL A 85 18.00 -7.71 -0.60
N LEU A 86 19.22 -7.53 -0.07
CA LEU A 86 19.48 -7.68 1.35
C LEU A 86 18.62 -6.72 2.20
N ASP A 87 18.58 -5.44 1.85
CA ASP A 87 17.80 -4.46 2.58
C ASP A 87 16.28 -4.71 2.44
N ILE A 88 15.80 -5.26 1.32
CA ILE A 88 14.42 -5.74 1.17
C ILE A 88 14.14 -6.86 2.17
N HIS A 89 15.03 -7.86 2.30
CA HIS A 89 14.83 -8.95 3.27
C HIS A 89 14.80 -8.45 4.72
N ILE A 90 15.68 -7.51 5.07
CA ILE A 90 15.69 -6.88 6.41
C ILE A 90 14.36 -6.17 6.66
N VAL A 91 13.90 -5.34 5.71
CA VAL A 91 12.61 -4.63 5.83
C VAL A 91 11.44 -5.59 5.98
N MET A 92 11.45 -6.72 5.26
CA MET A 92 10.39 -7.72 5.37
C MET A 92 10.37 -8.37 6.77
N ASP A 93 11.53 -8.77 7.30
CA ASP A 93 11.65 -9.33 8.65
C ASP A 93 11.25 -8.32 9.74
N GLU A 94 11.61 -7.04 9.58
CA GLU A 94 11.14 -5.96 10.46
C GLU A 94 9.62 -5.82 10.44
N LEU A 95 9.02 -5.81 9.24
CA LEU A 95 7.57 -5.68 9.07
C LEU A 95 6.81 -6.86 9.67
N GLU A 96 7.37 -8.07 9.59
CA GLU A 96 6.81 -9.27 10.22
C GLU A 96 6.83 -9.19 11.74
N LYS A 97 7.91 -8.66 12.33
CA LYS A 97 8.04 -8.51 13.80
C LYS A 97 7.10 -7.45 14.37
N VAL A 98 6.91 -6.35 13.63
CA VAL A 98 6.05 -5.22 14.06
C VAL A 98 4.56 -5.61 14.04
N HIS A 99 4.15 -6.51 13.15
CA HIS A 99 2.75 -6.94 13.03
C HIS A 99 2.51 -8.29 13.71
N HIS A 100 2.41 -8.29 15.04
CA HIS A 100 1.57 -9.28 15.72
C HIS A 100 0.14 -9.16 15.17
N PRO A 101 -0.58 -10.27 14.94
CA PRO A 101 -1.81 -10.25 14.17
C PRO A 101 -2.86 -9.42 14.90
N ILE A 102 -3.15 -8.23 14.38
CA ILE A 102 -4.39 -7.54 14.68
C ILE A 102 -5.45 -8.35 13.92
N VAL A 103 -6.23 -9.14 14.65
CA VAL A 103 -7.46 -9.75 14.14
C VAL A 103 -8.39 -8.61 13.76
N THR A 104 -8.31 -8.14 12.52
CA THR A 104 -9.30 -7.25 11.93
C THR A 104 -10.54 -8.09 11.66
N LYS A 105 -11.39 -8.21 12.68
CA LYS A 105 -12.79 -8.56 12.48
C LYS A 105 -13.34 -7.61 11.42
N ASN A 106 -13.87 -8.17 10.35
CA ASN A 106 -14.57 -7.46 9.30
C ASN A 106 -15.67 -6.58 9.91
N THR A 107 -15.50 -5.25 9.87
CA THR A 107 -16.63 -4.32 10.03
C THR A 107 -16.91 -3.67 8.68
N LYS A 108 -17.46 -4.48 7.77
CA LYS A 108 -18.44 -3.98 6.80
C LYS A 108 -19.78 -4.52 7.26
N GLU A 109 -20.78 -3.65 7.31
CA GLU A 109 -22.14 -3.86 7.83
C GLU A 109 -22.33 -3.49 9.31
N GLU A 110 -22.41 -2.18 9.59
CA GLU A 110 -23.29 -1.57 10.62
C GLU A 110 -22.99 -0.06 10.72
N ASN A 111 -23.32 0.70 9.68
CA ASN A 111 -23.48 2.17 9.76
C ASN A 111 -24.47 2.67 8.68
N LYS A 112 -25.57 1.93 8.52
CA LYS A 112 -26.75 2.35 7.73
C LYS A 112 -28.05 2.19 8.54
N ALA A 113 -27.98 2.32 9.87
CA ALA A 113 -29.13 2.15 10.76
C ALA A 113 -29.31 3.26 11.82
N LEU A 114 -28.51 4.34 11.80
CA LEU A 114 -28.59 5.40 12.81
C LEU A 114 -28.94 6.81 12.29
N VAL A 115 -29.33 6.96 11.01
CA VAL A 115 -29.76 8.27 10.46
C VAL A 115 -31.29 8.38 10.30
N GLU A 116 -32.05 7.30 10.43
CA GLU A 116 -33.52 7.36 10.24
C GLU A 116 -34.35 7.56 11.52
N ASN A 117 -33.75 7.55 12.72
CA ASN A 117 -34.47 7.75 13.99
C ASN A 117 -34.10 9.05 14.70
N GLY A 118 -34.33 10.17 14.01
CA GLY A 118 -34.16 11.52 14.55
C GLY A 118 -35.27 12.46 14.11
N VAL A 119 -36.52 12.08 14.41
CA VAL A 119 -37.70 12.94 14.32
C VAL A 119 -37.44 14.24 15.11
N LYS A 120 -37.08 15.31 14.40
CA LYS A 120 -37.13 16.67 14.93
C LYS A 120 -38.55 17.19 14.71
N ASN A 121 -39.33 17.05 15.76
CA ASN A 121 -40.62 17.66 15.92
C ASN A 121 -40.53 19.19 15.75
N THR A 122 -41.42 19.67 14.89
CA THR A 122 -42.17 20.92 14.92
C THR A 122 -41.44 22.26 14.78
N ALA A 123 -41.78 22.90 13.66
CA ALA A 123 -41.75 24.33 13.46
C ALA A 123 -42.44 25.09 14.60
N LEU A 124 -41.79 26.17 15.05
CA LEU A 124 -42.48 27.38 15.47
C LEU A 124 -41.50 28.54 15.38
N ASP A 125 -41.76 29.33 14.35
CA ASP A 125 -41.05 30.51 13.93
C ASP A 125 -41.02 31.62 14.99
N ALA A 126 -39.99 32.45 14.84
CA ALA A 126 -39.98 33.88 15.09
C ALA A 126 -40.38 34.36 16.49
N HIS A 127 -39.35 34.54 17.33
CA HIS A 127 -39.43 35.45 18.46
C HIS A 127 -39.30 36.89 17.96
N ARG A 128 -40.38 37.67 18.15
CA ARG A 128 -40.45 39.13 18.33
C ARG A 128 -40.27 40.03 17.10
N GLU A 129 -41.41 40.52 16.60
CA GLU A 129 -41.58 41.97 16.40
C GLU A 129 -42.90 42.41 17.05
N ILE A 130 -42.76 43.23 18.09
CA ILE A 130 -43.83 43.98 18.76
C ILE A 130 -43.71 45.41 18.22
N ILE A 131 -44.66 45.87 17.41
CA ILE A 131 -45.15 47.26 17.29
C ILE A 131 -46.57 47.12 16.68
N ALA A 132 -47.63 47.05 17.48
CA ALA A 132 -48.43 48.19 17.96
C ALA A 132 -49.08 49.03 16.84
N GLN A 133 -50.41 48.88 16.74
CA GLN A 133 -51.41 49.76 16.12
C GLN A 133 -51.60 49.71 14.60
#